data_AF-A0A225VGQ5-F1
#
_entry.id   AF-A0A225VGQ5-F1
#
_cell.length_a   1.000
_cell.length_b   1.000
_cell.length_c   1.000
_cell.angle_alpha   90.00
_cell.angle_beta   90.00
_cell.angle_gamma   90.00
#
_symmetry.space_group_name_H-M   'P 1'
#
loop_
_entity.id
_entity.type
_entity.pdbx_description
1 polymer ?
#
loop_
_entity_poly.entity_id
_entity_poly.type
_entity_poly.pdbx_seq_one_letter_code
_entity_poly.pdbx_strand_id
1 'polypeptide(L)'
;MERMGVEFLTRVSKERVTREKRATLTVSLSARFGTRVRTSQLQPIDQQEELSILPECRYGFSADTMRQLRNIEWAGTMVGFLIGLVCGLISMQLEGLLPSRFTTDAIWGFSGYVLLINIVVSLLEVTALYVMAVACAFRLTVGAGLTLYPLDNEREFLARAVARAALQVGHRKDVLFGMDPMRGSPKLVLLMTYLVYKSKRYVVKFLLKLFIKRVLWRAAARSTLNATVLPIQGLMNAWTIRRVLRNCRINIVGPPSAIAALETFLLEDACFKPAQRVDYMRAMGCCIVCKRMVHPNVEIMVEQLRHRWINADSWPVGEQGCTCLSESNDVCPAHVLDDTELFIHNMRLLGTAVWEATTATHKIPSSSLLFSPYHLRNLFFLIIVGLVIDGSLDWGERRFYVRVCEAAGVQNHWSGVLKLKEAFVHGRGLDVEAIFALVQFDEDAEAHSNTEDSSSVPWRESLSYLGNRIARLLSC
;
A
#
# COMPACT_ATOMS: atom_id res chain seq x y z
N MET A 1 -19.03 -1.85 7.79
CA MET A 1 -18.31 -0.69 7.22
C MET A 1 -17.80 -0.99 5.83
N GLU A 2 -17.04 -2.07 5.62
CA GLU A 2 -16.59 -2.47 4.27
C GLU A 2 -17.75 -2.63 3.27
N ARG A 3 -18.79 -3.42 3.58
CA ARG A 3 -19.99 -3.53 2.74
C ARG A 3 -20.65 -2.17 2.46
N MET A 4 -20.79 -1.32 3.48
CA MET A 4 -21.36 0.03 3.31
C MET A 4 -20.50 0.93 2.41
N GLY A 5 -19.18 0.82 2.49
CA GLY A 5 -18.25 1.56 1.62
C GLY A 5 -18.36 1.10 0.17
N VAL A 6 -18.39 -0.22 -0.05
CA VAL A 6 -18.59 -0.83 -1.38
C VAL A 6 -19.97 -0.45 -1.95
N GLU A 7 -21.04 -0.54 -1.16
CA GLU A 7 -22.39 -0.12 -1.57
C GLU A 7 -22.45 1.37 -1.92
N PHE A 8 -21.83 2.24 -1.12
CA PHE A 8 -21.77 3.67 -1.39
C PHE A 8 -21.01 3.96 -2.70
N LEU A 9 -19.83 3.36 -2.88
CA LEU A 9 -19.05 3.47 -4.12
C LEU A 9 -19.84 2.96 -5.33
N THR A 10 -20.58 1.85 -5.16
CA THR A 10 -21.44 1.27 -6.20
C THR A 10 -22.58 2.22 -6.56
N ARG A 11 -23.23 2.86 -5.58
CA ARG A 11 -24.31 3.83 -5.81
C ARG A 11 -23.79 5.06 -6.56
N VAL A 12 -22.69 5.65 -6.11
CA VAL A 12 -22.08 6.83 -6.76
C VAL A 12 -21.63 6.51 -8.20
N SER A 13 -21.03 5.33 -8.40
CA SER A 13 -20.61 4.87 -9.74
C SER A 13 -21.81 4.68 -10.68
N LYS A 14 -22.88 4.02 -10.22
CA LYS A 14 -24.12 3.83 -11.00
C LYS A 14 -24.76 5.16 -11.39
N GLU A 15 -24.85 6.12 -10.47
CA GLU A 15 -25.36 7.45 -10.77
C GLU A 15 -24.54 8.15 -11.87
N ARG A 16 -23.22 8.03 -11.83
CA ARG A 16 -22.36 8.65 -12.85
C ARG A 16 -22.52 8.00 -14.23
N VAL A 17 -22.57 6.68 -14.31
CA VAL A 17 -22.84 5.95 -15.56
C VAL A 17 -24.21 6.35 -16.13
N THR A 18 -25.23 6.52 -15.29
CA THR A 18 -26.53 7.02 -15.76
C THR A 18 -26.47 8.44 -16.28
N ARG A 19 -25.65 9.32 -15.67
CA ARG A 19 -25.43 10.70 -16.16
C ARG A 19 -24.65 10.73 -17.47
N GLU A 20 -23.61 9.92 -17.61
CA GLU A 20 -22.84 9.81 -18.86
C GLU A 20 -23.72 9.23 -19.97
N LYS A 21 -24.50 8.17 -19.72
CA LYS A 21 -25.48 7.66 -20.70
C LYS A 21 -26.49 8.74 -21.11
N ARG A 22 -26.98 9.55 -20.16
CA ARG A 22 -27.87 10.69 -20.48
C ARG A 22 -27.16 11.76 -21.31
N ALA A 23 -25.90 12.08 -21.00
CA ALA A 23 -25.09 13.05 -21.73
C ALA A 23 -24.75 12.57 -23.16
N THR A 24 -24.40 11.29 -23.34
CA THR A 24 -24.19 10.69 -24.66
C THR A 24 -25.47 10.65 -25.47
N LEU A 25 -26.62 10.39 -24.83
CA LEU A 25 -27.93 10.47 -25.49
C LEU A 25 -28.29 11.90 -25.89
N THR A 26 -28.01 12.92 -25.08
CA THR A 26 -28.23 14.32 -25.49
C THR A 26 -27.27 14.77 -26.58
N VAL A 27 -26.00 14.33 -26.56
CA VAL A 27 -25.04 14.62 -27.64
C VAL A 27 -25.41 13.90 -28.93
N SER A 28 -25.87 12.64 -28.88
CA SER A 28 -26.31 11.91 -30.08
C SER A 28 -27.62 12.46 -30.63
N LEU A 29 -28.54 12.93 -29.78
CA LEU A 29 -29.74 13.66 -30.21
C LEU A 29 -29.39 15.03 -30.80
N SER A 30 -28.44 15.76 -30.23
CA SER A 30 -27.95 17.02 -30.78
C SER A 30 -27.24 16.84 -32.13
N ALA A 31 -26.42 15.79 -32.27
CA ALA A 31 -25.76 15.42 -33.53
C ALA A 31 -26.75 14.95 -34.61
N ARG A 32 -27.93 14.42 -34.22
CA ARG A 32 -28.97 13.99 -35.16
C ARG A 32 -29.87 15.13 -35.65
N PHE A 33 -29.85 16.29 -34.99
CA PHE A 33 -30.58 17.50 -35.38
C PHE A 33 -29.67 18.64 -35.90
N GLY A 34 -28.35 18.44 -35.93
CA GLY A 34 -27.36 19.37 -36.49
C GLY A 34 -27.02 19.07 -37.95
N THR A 35 -27.70 19.76 -38.85
CA THR A 35 -27.57 19.72 -40.31
C THR A 35 -26.16 20.05 -40.85
N ARG A 36 -25.79 19.36 -41.95
CA ARG A 36 -25.05 19.85 -43.14
C ARG A 36 -23.51 19.73 -43.19
N VAL A 37 -23.08 18.60 -43.76
CA VAL A 37 -22.11 18.43 -44.86
C VAL A 37 -21.02 19.51 -45.01
N ARG A 38 -19.77 19.13 -44.70
CA ARG A 38 -18.60 19.58 -45.47
C ARG A 38 -17.56 18.45 -45.52
N THR A 39 -17.56 17.77 -46.65
CA THR A 39 -16.56 16.79 -47.08
C THR A 39 -15.24 17.52 -47.31
N SER A 40 -14.24 17.26 -46.46
CA SER A 40 -12.87 17.70 -46.66
C SER A 40 -11.95 16.49 -46.65
N GLN A 41 -11.18 16.39 -47.72
CA GLN A 41 -10.26 15.34 -48.16
C GLN A 41 -9.41 14.69 -47.06
N LEU A 42 -9.33 13.36 -47.11
CA LEU A 42 -8.23 12.57 -46.56
C LEU A 42 -6.95 12.87 -47.35
N GLN A 43 -5.91 13.35 -46.68
CA GLN A 43 -4.53 13.16 -47.10
C GLN A 43 -3.97 11.88 -46.45
N PRO A 44 -3.18 11.08 -47.17
CA PRO A 44 -2.42 9.98 -46.57
C PRO A 44 -1.25 10.59 -45.79
N ILE A 45 -1.17 10.29 -44.49
CA ILE A 45 -0.02 10.62 -43.66
C ILE A 45 1.01 9.50 -43.84
N ASP A 46 2.18 9.87 -44.32
CA ASP A 46 3.38 9.05 -44.44
C ASP A 46 3.72 8.36 -43.11
N GLN A 47 3.73 7.03 -43.14
CA GLN A 47 4.28 6.17 -42.10
C GLN A 47 5.75 5.88 -42.40
N GLN A 48 6.68 6.79 -42.11
CA GLN A 48 8.10 6.42 -42.07
C GLN A 48 8.99 7.49 -41.41
N GLU A 49 9.01 7.54 -40.07
CA GLU A 49 10.18 7.91 -39.24
C GLU A 49 9.80 7.91 -37.75
N GLU A 50 9.85 6.75 -37.08
CA GLU A 50 10.01 6.72 -35.61
C GLU A 50 10.61 5.39 -35.16
N LEU A 51 11.84 5.13 -35.60
CA LEU A 51 12.66 4.00 -35.14
C LEU A 51 13.88 4.54 -34.38
N SER A 52 13.71 4.81 -33.07
CA SER A 52 14.76 4.74 -32.02
C SER A 52 14.36 5.50 -30.74
N ILE A 53 13.23 5.15 -30.15
CA ILE A 53 13.03 5.35 -28.71
C ILE A 53 12.65 3.98 -28.18
N LEU A 54 13.64 3.20 -27.73
CA LEU A 54 13.36 2.08 -26.84
C LEU A 54 12.54 2.68 -25.70
N PRO A 55 11.25 2.31 -25.55
CA PRO A 55 10.46 2.85 -24.47
C PRO A 55 11.13 2.39 -23.19
N GLU A 56 11.76 3.33 -22.48
CA GLU A 56 12.29 3.15 -21.13
C GLU A 56 11.18 2.42 -20.37
N CYS A 57 11.38 1.12 -20.11
CA CYS A 57 10.31 0.20 -19.71
C CYS A 57 9.95 0.47 -18.25
N ARG A 58 9.35 1.64 -18.00
CA ARG A 58 8.90 2.06 -16.69
C ARG A 58 7.56 1.44 -16.45
N TYR A 59 7.55 0.50 -15.51
CA TYR A 59 6.37 -0.16 -15.00
C TYR A 59 5.57 0.81 -14.11
N GLY A 60 4.94 1.81 -14.72
CA GLY A 60 4.24 2.90 -14.03
C GLY A 60 3.27 3.67 -14.91
N PHE A 61 2.49 4.54 -14.28
CA PHE A 61 1.56 5.43 -14.97
C PHE A 61 2.30 6.53 -15.72
N SER A 62 1.69 7.06 -16.78
CA SER A 62 2.20 8.24 -17.47
C SER A 62 2.41 9.40 -16.48
N ALA A 63 3.42 10.23 -16.74
CA ALA A 63 3.71 11.39 -15.90
C ALA A 63 2.49 12.34 -15.79
N ASP A 64 1.69 12.43 -16.84
CA ASP A 64 0.47 13.23 -16.87
C ASP A 64 -0.62 12.65 -15.98
N THR A 65 -0.86 11.34 -16.05
CA THR A 65 -1.79 10.65 -15.14
C THR A 65 -1.36 10.83 -13.68
N MET A 66 -0.07 10.72 -13.37
CA MET A 66 0.45 10.95 -12.03
C MET A 66 0.29 12.40 -11.55
N ARG A 67 0.47 13.39 -12.43
CA ARG A 67 0.18 14.79 -12.12
C ARG A 67 -1.30 14.98 -11.82
N GLN A 68 -2.20 14.39 -12.61
CA GLN A 68 -3.65 14.45 -12.37
C GLN A 68 -4.03 13.84 -11.02
N LEU A 69 -3.51 12.64 -10.70
CA LEU A 69 -3.70 11.98 -9.40
C LEU A 69 -3.24 12.87 -8.24
N ARG A 70 -2.07 13.49 -8.37
CA ARG A 70 -1.52 14.40 -7.36
C ARG A 70 -2.34 15.69 -7.21
N ASN A 71 -2.89 16.21 -8.30
CA ASN A 71 -3.78 17.37 -8.25
C ASN A 71 -5.08 17.04 -7.49
N ILE A 72 -5.64 15.84 -7.68
CA ILE A 72 -6.80 15.37 -6.92
C ILE A 72 -6.46 15.22 -5.42
N GLU A 73 -5.29 14.67 -5.09
CA GLU A 73 -4.79 14.57 -3.71
C GLU A 73 -4.69 15.96 -3.05
N TRP A 74 -4.06 16.93 -3.73
CA TRP A 74 -3.92 18.30 -3.25
C TRP A 74 -5.26 19.01 -3.10
N ALA A 75 -6.16 18.89 -4.08
CA ALA A 75 -7.49 19.47 -4.00
C ALA A 75 -8.28 18.90 -2.81
N GLY A 76 -8.26 17.57 -2.62
CA GLY A 76 -8.89 16.93 -1.46
C GLY A 76 -8.30 17.41 -0.14
N THR A 77 -6.98 17.58 -0.07
CA THR A 77 -6.27 18.11 1.11
C THR A 77 -6.71 19.54 1.44
N MET A 78 -6.81 20.41 0.43
CA MET A 78 -7.29 21.79 0.61
C MET A 78 -8.76 21.82 1.05
N VAL A 79 -9.63 20.98 0.48
CA VAL A 79 -11.02 20.88 0.93
C VAL A 79 -11.11 20.36 2.36
N GLY A 80 -10.28 19.40 2.75
CA GLY A 80 -10.19 18.92 4.14
C GLY A 80 -9.79 20.03 5.13
N PHE A 81 -8.84 20.89 4.73
CA PHE A 81 -8.49 22.09 5.50
C PHE A 81 -9.69 23.02 5.68
N LEU A 82 -10.38 23.35 4.57
CA LEU A 82 -11.53 24.26 4.57
C LEU A 82 -12.69 23.70 5.40
N ILE A 83 -12.98 22.40 5.33
CA ILE A 83 -14.00 21.76 6.16
C ILE A 83 -13.67 21.94 7.64
N GLY A 84 -12.42 21.70 8.05
CA GLY A 84 -11.99 21.93 9.44
C GLY A 84 -12.16 23.38 9.89
N LEU A 85 -11.78 24.33 9.04
CA LEU A 85 -11.88 25.75 9.32
C LEU A 85 -13.34 26.22 9.42
N VAL A 86 -14.18 25.84 8.45
CA VAL A 86 -15.61 26.20 8.40
C VAL A 86 -16.37 25.59 9.57
N CYS A 87 -16.17 24.31 9.88
CA CYS A 87 -16.78 23.69 11.06
C CYS A 87 -16.32 24.37 12.36
N GLY A 88 -15.05 24.79 12.44
CA GLY A 88 -14.54 25.60 13.54
C GLY A 88 -15.28 26.93 13.69
N LEU A 89 -15.43 27.69 12.60
CA LEU A 89 -16.15 28.98 12.58
C LEU A 89 -17.64 28.83 12.93
N ILE A 90 -18.33 27.84 12.36
CA ILE A 90 -19.75 27.56 12.65
C ILE A 90 -19.92 27.30 14.14
N SER A 91 -19.03 26.50 14.74
CA SER A 91 -19.06 26.26 16.19
C SER A 91 -18.85 27.56 16.98
N MET A 92 -17.94 28.45 16.57
CA MET A 92 -17.72 29.75 17.24
C MET A 92 -18.96 30.66 17.13
N GLN A 93 -19.58 30.68 15.96
CA GLN A 93 -20.76 31.49 15.71
C GLN A 93 -21.98 30.97 16.50
N LEU A 94 -22.20 29.65 16.55
CA LEU A 94 -23.27 29.04 17.33
C LEU A 94 -23.11 29.28 18.83
N GLU A 95 -21.87 29.23 19.34
CA GLU A 95 -21.57 29.59 20.73
C GLU A 95 -21.89 31.07 21.02
N GLY A 96 -21.55 31.97 20.10
CA GLY A 96 -21.83 33.41 20.23
C GLY A 96 -23.32 33.78 20.15
N LEU A 97 -24.16 32.92 19.56
CA LEU A 97 -25.61 33.11 19.46
C LEU A 97 -26.38 32.65 20.71
N LEU A 98 -25.74 31.95 21.65
CA LEU A 98 -26.39 31.50 22.87
C LEU A 98 -26.73 32.70 23.78
N PRO A 99 -28.01 32.88 24.17
CA PRO A 99 -28.41 33.99 25.03
C PRO A 99 -27.67 33.98 26.37
N SER A 100 -27.19 35.15 26.80
CA SER A 100 -26.57 35.37 28.13
C SER A 100 -27.50 35.07 29.31
N ARG A 101 -28.79 34.81 29.06
CA ARG A 101 -29.75 34.41 30.11
C ARG A 101 -29.51 32.97 30.59
N PHE A 102 -28.90 32.13 29.76
CA PHE A 102 -28.53 30.77 30.12
C PHE A 102 -27.21 30.68 30.92
N THR A 103 -26.50 31.79 31.13
CA THR A 103 -25.24 31.79 31.91
C THR A 103 -25.46 31.96 33.42
N THR A 104 -26.65 32.36 33.86
CA THR A 104 -26.96 32.64 35.29
C THR A 104 -27.50 31.43 36.06
N ASP A 105 -28.18 30.49 35.41
CA ASP A 105 -28.71 29.29 36.06
C ASP A 105 -27.78 28.10 35.86
N ALA A 106 -27.23 27.60 36.98
CA ALA A 106 -26.41 26.41 37.12
C ALA A 106 -25.30 26.24 36.06
N ILE A 107 -24.03 26.37 36.48
CA ILE A 107 -22.79 26.14 35.73
C ILE A 107 -22.83 24.89 34.82
N TRP A 108 -23.64 23.88 35.17
CA TRP A 108 -23.86 22.66 34.40
C TRP A 108 -24.67 22.83 33.09
N GLY A 109 -25.59 23.79 33.00
CA GLY A 109 -26.45 23.99 31.84
C GLY A 109 -25.72 24.53 30.62
N PHE A 110 -25.08 25.70 30.77
CA PHE A 110 -24.34 26.36 29.68
C PHE A 110 -23.22 25.49 29.12
N SER A 111 -22.37 24.91 29.98
CA SER A 111 -21.30 24.01 29.57
C SER A 111 -21.83 22.75 28.86
N GLY A 112 -23.00 22.24 29.25
CA GLY A 112 -23.67 21.12 28.60
C GLY A 112 -24.09 21.44 27.16
N TYR A 113 -24.70 22.61 26.92
CA TYR A 113 -25.12 23.02 25.57
C TYR A 113 -23.94 23.28 24.63
N VAL A 114 -22.90 23.96 25.11
CA VAL A 114 -21.66 24.19 24.33
C VAL A 114 -21.01 22.86 23.97
N LEU A 115 -20.94 21.91 24.91
CA LEU A 115 -20.44 20.57 24.65
C LEU A 115 -21.27 19.85 23.58
N LEU A 116 -22.61 19.90 23.66
CA LEU A 116 -23.51 19.26 22.71
C LEU A 116 -23.34 19.84 21.29
N ILE A 117 -23.30 21.16 21.15
CA ILE A 117 -23.06 21.83 19.85
C ILE A 117 -21.72 21.37 19.28
N ASN A 118 -20.65 21.35 20.09
CA ASN A 118 -19.33 20.90 19.66
C ASN A 118 -19.32 19.43 19.23
N ILE A 119 -20.07 18.55 19.91
CA ILE A 119 -20.23 17.15 19.52
C ILE A 119 -20.91 17.06 18.15
N VAL A 120 -22.04 17.74 17.95
CA VAL A 120 -22.80 17.71 16.69
C VAL A 120 -21.96 18.24 15.54
N VAL A 121 -21.31 19.39 15.70
CA VAL A 121 -20.43 19.98 14.67
C VAL A 121 -19.25 19.06 14.36
N SER A 122 -18.65 18.42 15.37
CA SER A 122 -17.55 17.48 15.17
C SER A 122 -18.00 16.21 14.41
N LEU A 123 -19.22 15.71 14.68
CA LEU A 123 -19.79 14.58 13.92
C LEU A 123 -20.02 14.94 12.45
N LEU A 124 -20.55 16.14 12.19
CA LEU A 124 -20.71 16.65 10.83
C LEU A 124 -19.37 16.82 10.11
N GLU A 125 -18.36 17.36 10.79
CA GLU A 125 -16.99 17.53 10.27
C GLU A 125 -16.39 16.17 9.87
N VAL A 126 -16.43 15.17 10.77
CA VAL A 126 -15.92 13.82 10.48
C VAL A 126 -16.67 13.16 9.34
N THR A 127 -18.00 13.31 9.30
CA THR A 127 -18.83 12.76 8.21
C THR A 127 -18.49 13.41 6.87
N ALA A 128 -18.32 14.74 6.84
CA ALA A 128 -17.93 15.47 5.65
C ALA A 128 -16.53 15.04 5.16
N LEU A 129 -15.55 14.90 6.07
CA LEU A 129 -14.22 14.40 5.73
C LEU A 129 -14.25 12.99 5.14
N TYR A 130 -15.09 12.11 5.68
CA TYR A 130 -15.24 10.74 5.18
C TYR A 130 -15.88 10.70 3.80
N VAL A 131 -16.98 11.44 3.58
CA VAL A 131 -17.62 11.54 2.26
C VAL A 131 -16.65 12.12 1.23
N MET A 132 -15.88 13.14 1.61
CA MET A 132 -14.85 13.72 0.76
C MET A 132 -13.71 12.73 0.45
N ALA A 133 -13.23 11.98 1.44
CA ALA A 133 -12.18 10.98 1.22
C ALA A 133 -12.63 9.90 0.22
N VAL A 134 -13.86 9.40 0.35
CA VAL A 134 -14.43 8.40 -0.56
C VAL A 134 -14.65 8.99 -1.96
N ALA A 135 -15.18 10.21 -2.06
CA ALA A 135 -15.38 10.90 -3.34
C ALA A 135 -14.04 11.15 -4.05
N CYS A 136 -13.02 11.60 -3.33
CA CYS A 136 -11.67 11.78 -3.87
C CYS A 136 -11.03 10.45 -4.26
N ALA A 137 -11.19 9.38 -3.47
CA ALA A 137 -10.70 8.04 -3.82
C ALA A 137 -11.32 7.54 -5.14
N PHE A 138 -12.62 7.75 -5.32
CA PHE A 138 -13.29 7.43 -6.59
C PHE A 138 -12.79 8.30 -7.76
N ARG A 139 -12.50 9.59 -7.52
CA ARG A 139 -11.88 10.44 -8.55
C ARG A 139 -10.45 10.00 -8.88
N LEU A 140 -9.69 9.50 -7.91
CA LEU A 140 -8.36 8.93 -8.15
C LEU A 140 -8.45 7.68 -9.03
N THR A 141 -9.41 6.77 -8.77
CA THR A 141 -9.57 5.56 -9.60
C THR A 141 -9.98 5.91 -11.03
N VAL A 142 -10.92 6.85 -11.20
CA VAL A 142 -11.33 7.32 -12.54
C VAL A 142 -10.19 8.06 -13.23
N GLY A 143 -9.43 8.88 -12.50
CA GLY A 143 -8.26 9.60 -13.04
C GLY A 143 -7.12 8.67 -13.45
N ALA A 144 -7.00 7.50 -12.83
CA ALA A 144 -6.10 6.43 -13.24
C ALA A 144 -6.62 5.62 -14.44
N GLY A 145 -7.81 5.92 -14.96
CA GLY A 145 -8.45 5.15 -16.04
C GLY A 145 -9.00 3.79 -15.59
N LEU A 146 -9.06 3.52 -14.29
CA LEU A 146 -9.56 2.25 -13.75
C LEU A 146 -11.09 2.31 -13.63
N THR A 147 -11.76 1.50 -14.44
CA THR A 147 -13.22 1.37 -14.41
C THR A 147 -13.62 0.35 -13.34
N LEU A 148 -14.02 0.83 -12.16
CA LEU A 148 -14.48 -0.01 -11.04
C LEU A 148 -15.78 -0.77 -11.32
N TYR A 149 -16.54 -0.37 -12.35
CA TYR A 149 -17.82 -0.97 -12.72
C TYR A 149 -17.84 -1.32 -14.21
N PRO A 150 -18.38 -2.49 -14.62
CA PRO A 150 -18.99 -3.55 -13.79
C PRO A 150 -17.98 -4.25 -12.85
N LEU A 151 -18.48 -4.84 -11.75
CA LEU A 151 -17.64 -5.54 -10.77
C LEU A 151 -17.27 -6.92 -11.31
N ASP A 152 -16.08 -7.03 -11.90
CA ASP A 152 -15.38 -8.31 -12.10
C ASP A 152 -14.61 -8.69 -10.81
N ASN A 153 -14.20 -9.95 -10.64
CA ASN A 153 -13.50 -10.40 -9.42
C ASN A 153 -12.24 -9.56 -9.09
N GLU A 154 -11.41 -9.24 -10.09
CA GLU A 154 -10.21 -8.41 -9.94
C GLU A 154 -10.54 -6.95 -9.59
N ARG A 155 -11.57 -6.41 -10.26
CA ARG A 155 -12.04 -5.02 -10.03
C ARG A 155 -12.69 -4.89 -8.65
N GLU A 156 -13.39 -5.91 -8.19
CA GLU A 156 -13.97 -5.95 -6.86
C GLU A 156 -12.86 -6.00 -5.79
N PHE A 157 -11.79 -6.76 -6.02
CA PHE A 157 -10.62 -6.74 -5.15
C PHE A 157 -10.01 -5.34 -5.03
N LEU A 158 -9.75 -4.69 -6.16
CA LEU A 158 -9.25 -3.31 -6.18
C LEU A 158 -10.23 -2.34 -5.50
N ALA A 159 -11.53 -2.46 -5.78
CA ALA A 159 -12.56 -1.64 -5.16
C ALA A 159 -12.57 -1.78 -3.63
N ARG A 160 -12.46 -3.03 -3.12
CA ARG A 160 -12.35 -3.29 -1.68
C ARG A 160 -11.07 -2.73 -1.09
N ALA A 161 -9.93 -2.86 -1.77
CA ALA A 161 -8.65 -2.31 -1.33
C ALA A 161 -8.66 -0.78 -1.24
N VAL A 162 -9.22 -0.11 -2.26
CA VAL A 162 -9.38 1.36 -2.29
C VAL A 162 -10.41 1.82 -1.25
N ALA A 163 -11.52 1.10 -1.10
CA ALA A 163 -12.50 1.38 -0.07
C ALA A 163 -11.87 1.29 1.32
N ARG A 164 -11.20 0.18 1.65
CA ARG A 164 -10.51 0.00 2.94
C ARG A 164 -9.52 1.13 3.21
N ALA A 165 -8.71 1.53 2.23
CA ALA A 165 -7.81 2.68 2.37
C ALA A 165 -8.55 3.99 2.62
N ALA A 166 -9.61 4.28 1.85
CA ALA A 166 -10.42 5.49 2.01
C ALA A 166 -11.13 5.55 3.37
N LEU A 167 -11.54 4.40 3.89
CA LEU A 167 -12.20 4.25 5.18
C LEU A 167 -11.20 4.13 6.35
N GLN A 168 -9.89 4.18 6.07
CA GLN A 168 -8.82 3.90 7.05
C GLN A 168 -8.98 2.54 7.76
N VAL A 169 -9.63 1.58 7.11
CA VAL A 169 -9.75 0.22 7.63
C VAL A 169 -8.40 -0.48 7.42
N GLY A 170 -7.83 -1.01 8.51
CA GLY A 170 -6.57 -1.74 8.46
C GLY A 170 -6.59 -2.91 7.48
N HIS A 171 -5.41 -3.28 7.00
CA HIS A 171 -5.22 -4.42 6.11
C HIS A 171 -5.55 -5.75 6.79
N ARG A 172 -5.80 -6.78 5.97
CA ARG A 172 -6.12 -8.13 6.43
C ARG A 172 -4.92 -8.71 7.19
N LYS A 173 -5.19 -9.35 8.33
CA LYS A 173 -4.19 -10.09 9.14
C LYS A 173 -4.46 -11.59 9.16
N ASP A 174 -5.42 -12.04 8.36
CA ASP A 174 -5.77 -13.43 8.25
C ASP A 174 -4.73 -14.16 7.39
N VAL A 175 -4.64 -15.47 7.58
CA VAL A 175 -3.77 -16.35 6.78
C VAL A 175 -4.08 -16.17 5.30
N LEU A 176 -3.03 -16.07 4.47
CA LEU A 176 -3.13 -15.98 3.02
C LEU A 176 -2.43 -17.21 2.44
N PHE A 177 -3.20 -18.18 1.92
CA PHE A 177 -2.67 -19.39 1.29
C PHE A 177 -1.65 -20.16 2.16
N GLY A 178 -1.99 -20.36 3.43
CA GLY A 178 -1.12 -21.00 4.41
C GLY A 178 0.03 -20.13 4.94
N MET A 179 0.18 -18.87 4.49
CA MET A 179 1.13 -17.91 5.06
C MET A 179 0.47 -17.10 6.17
N ASP A 180 0.93 -17.25 7.40
CA ASP A 180 0.46 -16.48 8.54
C ASP A 180 1.28 -15.18 8.69
N PRO A 181 0.71 -13.99 8.43
CA PRO A 181 1.42 -12.72 8.60
C PRO A 181 1.89 -12.49 10.04
N MET A 182 1.25 -13.11 11.02
CA MET A 182 1.58 -12.94 12.44
C MET A 182 2.61 -13.95 12.93
N ARG A 183 3.11 -14.85 12.08
CA ARG A 183 4.13 -15.83 12.46
C ARG A 183 5.37 -15.15 13.02
N GLY A 184 5.93 -15.72 14.09
CA GLY A 184 7.09 -15.13 14.80
C GLY A 184 6.78 -13.83 15.57
N SER A 185 5.53 -13.34 15.60
CA SER A 185 5.16 -12.22 16.45
C SER A 185 5.28 -12.61 17.92
N PRO A 186 5.85 -11.74 18.78
CA PRO A 186 5.95 -12.05 20.21
C PRO A 186 4.53 -12.22 20.79
N LYS A 187 4.35 -13.19 21.70
CA LYS A 187 3.06 -13.53 22.30
C LYS A 187 2.30 -12.32 22.86
N LEU A 188 3.04 -11.30 23.33
CA LEU A 188 2.46 -10.05 23.82
C LEU A 188 1.78 -9.22 22.70
N VAL A 189 2.32 -9.21 21.49
CA VAL A 189 1.69 -8.54 20.34
C VAL A 189 0.44 -9.29 19.89
N LEU A 190 0.46 -10.62 19.91
CA LEU A 190 -0.71 -11.45 19.65
C LEU A 190 -1.79 -11.22 20.71
N LEU A 191 -1.41 -11.18 21.99
CA LEU A 191 -2.30 -10.86 23.10
C LEU A 191 -2.91 -9.46 22.93
N MET A 192 -2.10 -8.45 22.61
CA MET A 192 -2.60 -7.09 22.37
C MET A 192 -3.51 -7.02 21.15
N THR A 193 -3.18 -7.72 20.06
CA THR A 193 -4.02 -7.78 18.85
C THR A 193 -5.34 -8.50 19.14
N TYR A 194 -5.31 -9.62 19.88
CA TYR A 194 -6.48 -10.33 20.35
C TYR A 194 -7.34 -9.46 21.27
N LEU A 195 -6.71 -8.74 22.19
CA LEU A 195 -7.37 -7.78 23.06
C LEU A 195 -8.03 -6.69 22.22
N VAL A 196 -7.37 -6.09 21.23
CA VAL A 196 -7.95 -5.09 20.32
C VAL A 196 -9.12 -5.66 19.50
N TYR A 197 -8.96 -6.86 18.94
CA TYR A 197 -9.99 -7.53 18.14
C TYR A 197 -11.24 -7.87 18.97
N LYS A 198 -11.04 -8.52 20.13
CA LYS A 198 -12.11 -8.83 21.08
C LYS A 198 -12.68 -7.56 21.74
N SER A 199 -11.86 -6.52 21.78
CA SER A 199 -12.27 -5.18 22.16
C SER A 199 -13.22 -4.54 21.17
N LYS A 200 -13.81 -5.20 20.16
CA LYS A 200 -14.87 -4.61 19.31
C LYS A 200 -15.96 -3.84 20.09
N ARG A 201 -16.26 -4.22 21.35
CA ARG A 201 -17.08 -3.42 22.31
C ARG A 201 -16.33 -2.28 23.02
N TYR A 202 -15.05 -2.46 23.36
CA TYR A 202 -14.19 -1.43 23.95
C TYR A 202 -13.58 -0.45 22.93
N VAL A 203 -13.50 -0.80 21.64
CA VAL A 203 -13.07 0.05 20.52
C VAL A 203 -14.16 1.06 20.23
N VAL A 204 -15.44 0.72 20.38
CA VAL A 204 -16.51 1.73 20.41
C VAL A 204 -16.33 2.65 21.61
N LYS A 205 -16.01 2.11 22.81
CA LYS A 205 -15.70 2.93 23.99
C LYS A 205 -14.39 3.72 23.85
N PHE A 206 -13.42 3.26 23.06
CA PHE A 206 -12.11 3.87 22.87
C PHE A 206 -12.14 4.90 21.76
N LEU A 207 -12.85 4.65 20.65
CA LEU A 207 -13.24 5.64 19.67
C LEU A 207 -14.09 6.70 20.34
N LEU A 208 -15.04 6.33 21.21
CA LEU A 208 -15.73 7.30 22.04
C LEU A 208 -14.75 8.03 22.98
N LYS A 209 -13.75 7.37 23.56
CA LYS A 209 -12.73 8.01 24.41
C LYS A 209 -11.75 8.89 23.63
N LEU A 210 -11.46 8.57 22.36
CA LEU A 210 -10.65 9.35 21.44
C LEU A 210 -11.46 10.51 20.87
N PHE A 211 -12.74 10.31 20.61
CA PHE A 211 -13.70 11.34 20.24
C PHE A 211 -13.88 12.30 21.41
N ILE A 212 -14.07 11.79 22.62
CA ILE A 212 -14.06 12.57 23.86
C ILE A 212 -12.72 13.26 24.01
N LYS A 213 -11.56 12.61 23.85
CA LYS A 213 -10.25 13.29 23.92
C LYS A 213 -10.08 14.35 22.85
N ARG A 214 -10.58 14.15 21.63
CA ARG A 214 -10.53 15.11 20.53
C ARG A 214 -11.47 16.29 20.78
N VAL A 215 -12.67 16.03 21.29
CA VAL A 215 -13.66 17.04 21.72
C VAL A 215 -13.18 17.78 22.97
N LEU A 216 -12.55 17.10 23.93
CA LEU A 216 -11.95 17.69 25.13
C LEU A 216 -10.70 18.49 24.78
N TRP A 217 -9.82 18.00 23.88
CA TRP A 217 -8.68 18.78 23.40
C TRP A 217 -9.16 20.01 22.66
N ARG A 218 -10.21 19.89 21.85
CA ARG A 218 -10.84 21.02 21.17
C ARG A 218 -11.46 21.99 22.18
N ALA A 219 -12.14 21.51 23.21
CA ALA A 219 -12.74 22.35 24.25
C ALA A 219 -11.68 23.02 25.13
N ALA A 220 -10.64 22.28 25.56
CA ALA A 220 -9.57 22.76 26.42
C ALA A 220 -8.61 23.71 25.69
N ALA A 221 -8.19 23.36 24.47
CA ALA A 221 -7.37 24.25 23.64
C ALA A 221 -8.11 25.55 23.34
N ARG A 222 -9.44 25.52 23.19
CA ARG A 222 -10.24 26.71 22.91
C ARG A 222 -10.52 27.56 24.15
N SER A 223 -10.46 26.98 25.35
CA SER A 223 -10.52 27.74 26.61
C SER A 223 -9.22 28.51 26.89
N THR A 224 -8.12 28.18 26.22
CA THR A 224 -6.78 28.79 26.47
C THR A 224 -6.18 29.48 25.26
N LEU A 225 -6.58 29.11 24.04
CA LEU A 225 -6.06 29.63 22.78
C LEU A 225 -7.25 30.08 21.92
N ASN A 226 -7.31 31.39 21.64
CA ASN A 226 -8.27 32.05 20.75
C ASN A 226 -8.13 31.55 19.29
N ALA A 227 -8.50 32.37 18.29
CA ALA A 227 -8.56 32.08 16.84
C ALA A 227 -7.41 31.25 16.21
N THR A 228 -6.27 31.08 16.90
CA THR A 228 -5.14 30.20 16.54
C THR A 228 -5.47 28.70 16.53
N VAL A 229 -6.50 28.23 17.23
CA VAL A 229 -6.89 26.79 17.21
C VAL A 229 -7.51 26.38 15.87
N LEU A 230 -8.20 27.30 15.20
CA LEU A 230 -8.85 27.06 13.90
C LEU A 230 -7.87 26.59 12.81
N PRO A 231 -6.74 27.27 12.53
CA PRO A 231 -5.80 26.82 11.52
C PRO A 231 -5.15 25.49 11.89
N ILE A 232 -4.86 25.24 13.17
CA ILE A 232 -4.30 23.96 13.63
C ILE A 232 -5.27 22.82 13.32
N GLN A 233 -6.57 23.00 13.60
CA GLN A 233 -7.60 22.00 13.28
C GLN A 233 -7.68 21.74 11.77
N GLY A 234 -7.69 22.81 10.96
CA GLY A 234 -7.66 22.70 9.51
C GLY A 234 -6.45 21.91 9.02
N LEU A 235 -5.25 22.22 9.55
CA LEU A 235 -4.01 21.52 9.20
C LEU A 235 -4.04 20.03 9.56
N MET A 236 -4.59 19.67 10.73
CA MET A 236 -4.72 18.26 11.13
C MET A 236 -5.69 17.49 10.22
N ASN A 237 -6.79 18.12 9.79
CA ASN A 237 -7.72 17.52 8.84
C ASN A 237 -7.10 17.37 7.45
N ALA A 238 -6.41 18.40 6.96
CA ALA A 238 -5.64 18.34 5.72
C ALA A 238 -4.61 17.21 5.76
N TRP A 239 -3.83 17.11 6.85
CA TRP A 239 -2.86 16.04 7.04
C TRP A 239 -3.52 14.66 7.00
N THR A 240 -4.66 14.50 7.67
CA THR A 240 -5.43 13.25 7.69
C THR A 240 -5.90 12.87 6.29
N ILE A 241 -6.53 13.79 5.56
CA ILE A 241 -7.01 13.55 4.19
C ILE A 241 -5.85 13.25 3.25
N ARG A 242 -4.76 14.01 3.32
CA ARG A 242 -3.57 13.78 2.50
C ARG A 242 -3.02 12.37 2.68
N ARG A 243 -2.95 11.89 3.93
CA ARG A 243 -2.50 10.54 4.25
C ARG A 243 -3.42 9.47 3.66
N VAL A 244 -4.74 9.65 3.79
CA VAL A 244 -5.74 8.73 3.20
C VAL A 244 -5.61 8.68 1.69
N LEU A 245 -5.56 9.84 1.04
CA LEU A 245 -5.49 9.92 -0.42
C LEU A 245 -4.17 9.39 -0.97
N ARG A 246 -3.06 9.60 -0.25
CA ARG A 246 -1.77 8.97 -0.57
C ARG A 246 -1.85 7.44 -0.51
N ASN A 247 -2.46 6.88 0.54
CA ASN A 247 -2.63 5.43 0.66
C ASN A 247 -3.56 4.88 -0.45
N CYS A 248 -4.66 5.58 -0.75
CA CYS A 248 -5.52 5.23 -1.89
C CYS A 248 -4.73 5.23 -3.20
N ARG A 249 -3.90 6.25 -3.44
CA ARG A 249 -3.04 6.31 -4.64
C ARG A 249 -2.11 5.11 -4.72
N ILE A 250 -1.46 4.73 -3.62
CA ILE A 250 -0.56 3.56 -3.59
C ILE A 250 -1.34 2.26 -3.91
N ASN A 251 -2.56 2.10 -3.41
CA ASN A 251 -3.41 0.94 -3.74
C ASN A 251 -3.94 0.93 -5.17
N ILE A 252 -3.99 2.10 -5.82
CA ILE A 252 -4.40 2.25 -7.23
C ILE A 252 -3.21 1.99 -8.14
N VAL A 253 -2.04 2.55 -7.80
CA VAL A 253 -0.82 2.48 -8.62
C VAL A 253 -0.11 1.14 -8.46
N GLY A 254 -0.24 0.53 -7.29
CA GLY A 254 0.48 -0.68 -6.93
C GLY A 254 0.18 -1.89 -7.79
N PRO A 255 -1.08 -2.30 -8.01
CA PRO A 255 -1.39 -3.51 -8.76
C PRO A 255 -0.79 -3.54 -10.17
N PRO A 256 -0.93 -2.51 -11.03
CA PRO A 256 -0.32 -2.53 -12.35
C PRO A 256 1.21 -2.59 -12.30
N SER A 257 1.84 -1.82 -11.39
CA SER A 257 3.30 -1.87 -11.22
C SER A 257 3.79 -3.22 -10.69
N ALA A 258 3.04 -3.84 -9.79
CA ALA A 258 3.36 -5.15 -9.22
C ALA A 258 3.26 -6.25 -10.27
N ILE A 259 2.18 -6.26 -11.05
CA ILE A 259 1.95 -7.21 -12.13
C ILE A 259 3.04 -7.07 -13.19
N ALA A 260 3.35 -5.85 -13.63
CA ALA A 260 4.33 -5.67 -14.70
C ALA A 260 5.78 -6.00 -14.25
N ALA A 261 6.13 -5.69 -13.00
CA ALA A 261 7.39 -6.16 -12.41
C ALA A 261 7.44 -7.70 -12.33
N LEU A 262 6.32 -8.33 -11.96
CA LEU A 262 6.19 -9.78 -11.88
C LEU A 262 6.22 -10.45 -13.26
N GLU A 263 5.59 -9.86 -14.28
CA GLU A 263 5.62 -10.35 -15.66
C GLU A 263 7.05 -10.41 -16.19
N THR A 264 7.84 -9.36 -15.92
CA THR A 264 9.27 -9.31 -16.30
C THR A 264 10.04 -10.45 -15.64
N PHE A 265 9.80 -10.67 -14.34
CA PHE A 265 10.39 -11.77 -13.59
C PHE A 265 9.95 -13.15 -14.14
N LEU A 266 8.69 -13.28 -14.55
CA LEU A 266 8.12 -14.51 -15.10
C LEU A 266 8.48 -14.77 -16.56
N LEU A 267 9.20 -13.88 -17.25
CA LEU A 267 9.78 -14.19 -18.57
C LEU A 267 10.78 -15.36 -18.48
N GLU A 268 11.45 -15.51 -17.34
CA GLU A 268 12.39 -16.60 -17.06
C GLU A 268 11.70 -17.86 -16.49
N ASP A 269 10.36 -17.90 -16.41
CA ASP A 269 9.61 -18.95 -15.69
C ASP A 269 9.84 -20.38 -16.20
N ALA A 270 10.06 -20.54 -17.51
CA ALA A 270 10.37 -21.84 -18.10
C ALA A 270 11.69 -22.44 -17.57
N CYS A 271 12.59 -21.60 -17.06
CA CYS A 271 13.88 -22.02 -16.51
C CYS A 271 13.80 -22.40 -15.03
N PHE A 272 12.69 -22.10 -14.34
CA PHE A 272 12.58 -22.32 -12.90
C PHE A 272 12.31 -23.78 -12.57
N LYS A 273 13.19 -24.34 -11.73
CA LYS A 273 12.98 -25.69 -11.18
C LYS A 273 11.82 -25.66 -10.18
N PRO A 274 11.06 -26.76 -10.02
CA PRO A 274 9.95 -26.82 -9.05
C PRO A 274 10.35 -26.43 -7.62
N ALA A 275 11.54 -26.84 -7.17
CA ALA A 275 12.07 -26.45 -5.86
C ALA A 275 12.29 -24.93 -5.72
N GLN A 276 12.79 -24.27 -6.78
CA GLN A 276 13.03 -22.82 -6.77
C GLN A 276 11.73 -22.02 -6.66
N ARG A 277 10.63 -22.52 -7.24
CA ARG A 277 9.30 -21.90 -7.11
C ARG A 277 8.82 -21.87 -5.66
N VAL A 278 9.13 -22.92 -4.88
CA VAL A 278 8.85 -22.94 -3.43
C VAL A 278 9.67 -21.88 -2.71
N ASP A 279 10.94 -21.71 -3.05
CA ASP A 279 11.81 -20.70 -2.44
C ASP A 279 11.33 -19.27 -2.78
N TYR A 280 10.89 -19.02 -4.01
CA TYR A 280 10.28 -17.76 -4.43
C TYR A 280 8.98 -17.46 -3.68
N MET A 281 8.10 -18.46 -3.52
CA MET A 281 6.90 -18.31 -2.69
C MET A 281 7.25 -18.08 -1.22
N ARG A 282 8.31 -18.72 -0.70
CA ARG A 282 8.80 -18.50 0.67
C ARG A 282 9.33 -17.08 0.85
N ALA A 283 10.03 -16.53 -0.13
CA ALA A 283 10.47 -15.13 -0.10
C ALA A 283 9.29 -14.16 0.05
N MET A 284 8.20 -14.39 -0.71
CA MET A 284 6.97 -13.60 -0.58
C MET A 284 6.28 -13.80 0.77
N GLY A 285 6.21 -15.03 1.28
CA GLY A 285 5.68 -15.33 2.61
C GLY A 285 6.46 -14.65 3.72
N CYS A 286 7.79 -14.64 3.65
CA CYS A 286 8.63 -13.90 4.59
C CYS A 286 8.41 -12.38 4.51
N CYS A 287 8.16 -11.81 3.32
CA CYS A 287 7.79 -10.40 3.19
C CYS A 287 6.44 -10.10 3.89
N ILE A 288 5.45 -11.00 3.77
CA ILE A 288 4.15 -10.88 4.45
C ILE A 288 4.32 -10.92 5.99
N VAL A 289 5.11 -11.88 6.48
CA VAL A 289 5.43 -12.02 7.91
C VAL A 289 6.16 -10.80 8.45
N CYS A 290 7.12 -10.28 7.67
CA CYS A 290 7.86 -9.09 8.02
C CYS A 290 6.93 -7.87 8.19
N LYS A 291 5.98 -7.69 7.26
CA LYS A 291 4.98 -6.61 7.28
C LYS A 291 3.91 -6.79 8.36
N ARG A 292 3.65 -8.03 8.80
CA ARG A 292 2.58 -8.40 9.74
C ARG A 292 1.18 -8.04 9.28
N MET A 293 1.02 -7.91 7.97
CA MET A 293 -0.25 -7.67 7.31
C MET A 293 -0.14 -8.00 5.83
N VAL A 294 -1.27 -8.39 5.26
CA VAL A 294 -1.40 -8.68 3.84
C VAL A 294 -1.82 -7.39 3.14
N HIS A 295 -0.85 -6.75 2.48
CA HIS A 295 -1.12 -5.59 1.63
C HIS A 295 -1.76 -6.04 0.30
N PRO A 296 -2.77 -5.35 -0.24
CA PRO A 296 -3.43 -5.75 -1.48
C PRO A 296 -2.49 -6.00 -2.66
N ASN A 297 -1.45 -5.17 -2.80
CA ASN A 297 -0.46 -5.33 -3.87
C ASN A 297 0.35 -6.63 -3.72
N VAL A 298 0.71 -7.00 -2.50
CA VAL A 298 1.45 -8.25 -2.22
C VAL A 298 0.52 -9.46 -2.39
N GLU A 299 -0.74 -9.34 -1.99
CA GLU A 299 -1.77 -10.37 -2.20
C GLU A 299 -1.94 -10.69 -3.69
N ILE A 300 -2.00 -9.67 -4.55
CA ILE A 300 -2.08 -9.88 -6.01
C ILE A 300 -0.84 -10.58 -6.54
N MET A 301 0.36 -10.17 -6.12
CA MET A 301 1.60 -10.82 -6.57
C MET A 301 1.60 -12.30 -6.19
N VAL A 302 1.26 -12.61 -4.94
CA VAL A 302 1.18 -13.98 -4.44
C VAL A 302 0.11 -14.78 -5.17
N GLU A 303 -1.04 -14.18 -5.45
CA GLU A 303 -2.12 -14.82 -6.19
C GLU A 303 -1.70 -15.19 -7.61
N GLN A 304 -1.01 -14.27 -8.31
CA GLN A 304 -0.48 -14.50 -9.65
C GLN A 304 0.56 -15.63 -9.67
N LEU A 305 1.49 -15.62 -8.71
CA LEU A 305 2.48 -16.68 -8.55
C LEU A 305 1.82 -18.03 -8.24
N ARG A 306 0.83 -18.05 -7.35
CA ARG A 306 0.06 -19.23 -6.98
C ARG A 306 -0.65 -19.83 -8.18
N HIS A 307 -1.41 -19.02 -8.93
CA HIS A 307 -2.16 -19.49 -10.10
C HIS A 307 -1.23 -20.13 -11.15
N ARG A 308 0.00 -19.61 -11.28
CA ARG A 308 0.95 -20.08 -12.28
C ARG A 308 1.77 -21.30 -11.85
N TRP A 309 2.16 -21.37 -10.58
CA TRP A 309 3.08 -22.40 -10.08
C TRP A 309 2.41 -23.49 -9.25
N ILE A 310 1.32 -23.21 -8.55
CA ILE A 310 0.67 -24.18 -7.65
C ILE A 310 -0.35 -24.98 -8.47
N ASN A 311 0.17 -25.83 -9.35
CA ASN A 311 -0.58 -26.82 -10.13
C ASN A 311 0.13 -28.18 -10.08
N ALA A 312 -0.58 -29.25 -10.42
CA ALA A 312 -0.10 -30.62 -10.27
C ALA A 312 1.19 -30.91 -11.07
N ASP A 313 1.39 -30.21 -12.19
CA ASP A 313 2.51 -30.46 -13.11
C ASP A 313 3.80 -29.74 -12.70
N SER A 314 3.68 -28.65 -11.93
CA SER A 314 4.76 -27.68 -11.78
C SER A 314 5.15 -27.40 -10.33
N TRP A 315 4.30 -27.80 -9.37
CA TRP A 315 4.55 -27.71 -7.94
C TRP A 315 5.11 -29.03 -7.40
N PRO A 316 6.19 -29.03 -6.60
CA PRO A 316 6.70 -30.26 -6.00
C PRO A 316 5.66 -30.79 -4.99
N VAL A 317 5.27 -32.05 -5.14
CA VAL A 317 4.39 -32.74 -4.18
C VAL A 317 5.24 -33.71 -3.36
N GLY A 318 5.35 -33.46 -2.06
CA GLY A 318 6.06 -34.36 -1.14
C GLY A 318 5.30 -35.66 -0.94
N GLU A 319 5.99 -36.72 -0.51
CA GLU A 319 5.41 -38.05 -0.23
C GLU A 319 4.29 -38.02 0.81
N GLN A 320 4.32 -37.04 1.73
CA GLN A 320 3.31 -36.85 2.77
C GLN A 320 2.04 -36.12 2.28
N GLY A 321 1.92 -35.89 0.97
CA GLY A 321 0.86 -35.08 0.38
C GLY A 321 1.11 -33.58 0.57
N CYS A 322 0.53 -32.78 -0.33
CA CYS A 322 0.66 -31.32 -0.32
C CYS A 322 -0.73 -30.70 -0.24
N THR A 323 -0.99 -29.88 0.78
CA THR A 323 -2.25 -29.13 0.89
C THR A 323 -2.25 -27.85 0.06
N CYS A 324 -1.11 -27.43 -0.51
CA CYS A 324 -1.04 -26.21 -1.33
C CYS A 324 -1.94 -26.27 -2.57
N LEU A 325 -2.20 -27.47 -3.10
CA LEU A 325 -3.11 -27.68 -4.24
C LEU A 325 -4.59 -27.61 -3.84
N SER A 326 -4.89 -27.62 -2.54
CA SER A 326 -6.25 -27.39 -2.03
C SER A 326 -6.50 -25.89 -1.91
N GLU A 327 -7.75 -25.46 -2.15
CA GLU A 327 -8.19 -24.09 -1.85
C GLU A 327 -8.25 -23.79 -0.34
N SER A 328 -7.84 -24.74 0.52
CA SER A 328 -7.74 -24.53 1.97
C SER A 328 -6.71 -23.46 2.31
N ASN A 329 -7.01 -22.64 3.33
CA ASN A 329 -6.05 -21.70 3.92
C ASN A 329 -5.13 -22.37 4.97
N ASP A 330 -5.14 -23.70 5.06
CA ASP A 330 -4.37 -24.43 6.06
C ASP A 330 -2.88 -24.45 5.72
N VAL A 331 -2.04 -24.44 6.75
CA VAL A 331 -0.59 -24.47 6.60
C VAL A 331 -0.17 -25.82 6.04
N CYS A 332 0.57 -25.81 4.93
CA CYS A 332 1.09 -27.04 4.34
C CYS A 332 2.28 -27.57 5.14
N PRO A 333 2.23 -28.80 5.67
CA PRO A 333 3.35 -29.36 6.43
C PRO A 333 4.59 -29.58 5.56
N ALA A 334 4.40 -29.85 4.26
CA ALA A 334 5.49 -30.07 3.32
C ALA A 334 6.16 -28.75 2.87
N HIS A 335 5.41 -27.65 2.79
CA HIS A 335 5.89 -26.36 2.29
C HIS A 335 5.63 -25.26 3.31
N VAL A 336 6.58 -25.06 4.21
CA VAL A 336 6.55 -23.92 5.13
C VAL A 336 7.01 -22.67 4.39
N LEU A 337 6.05 -21.81 4.03
CA LEU A 337 6.27 -20.60 3.21
C LEU A 337 6.53 -19.33 4.04
N ASP A 338 6.20 -19.34 5.32
CA ASP A 338 6.20 -18.16 6.20
C ASP A 338 7.26 -18.24 7.32
N ASP A 339 8.18 -19.21 7.26
CA ASP A 339 9.27 -19.33 8.23
C ASP A 339 10.51 -18.51 7.82
N THR A 340 10.65 -17.35 8.46
CA THR A 340 11.74 -16.41 8.20
C THR A 340 13.12 -16.96 8.56
N GLU A 341 13.23 -17.78 9.61
CA GLU A 341 14.54 -18.31 10.03
C GLU A 341 14.98 -19.44 9.11
N LEU A 342 14.05 -20.31 8.70
CA LEU A 342 14.28 -21.30 7.64
C LEU A 342 14.72 -20.61 6.33
N PHE A 343 14.04 -19.54 5.95
CA PHE A 343 14.40 -18.77 4.75
C PHE A 343 15.81 -18.18 4.84
N ILE A 344 16.16 -17.53 5.95
CA ILE A 344 17.51 -16.97 6.19
C ILE A 344 18.57 -18.08 6.17
N HIS A 345 18.27 -19.25 6.74
CA HIS A 345 19.18 -20.39 6.69
C HIS A 345 19.41 -20.86 5.25
N ASN A 346 18.35 -21.00 4.45
CA ASN A 346 18.48 -21.36 3.03
C ASN A 346 19.28 -20.31 2.25
N MET A 347 19.03 -19.01 2.48
CA MET A 347 19.82 -17.94 1.88
C MET A 347 21.31 -18.04 2.20
N ARG A 348 21.65 -18.50 3.41
CA ARG A 348 23.05 -18.76 3.79
C ARG A 348 23.68 -19.90 3.00
N LEU A 349 22.97 -21.03 2.87
CA LEU A 349 23.44 -22.16 2.08
C LEU A 349 23.61 -21.79 0.60
N LEU A 350 22.69 -21.00 0.05
CA LEU A 350 22.80 -20.48 -1.32
C LEU A 350 24.02 -19.55 -1.46
N GLY A 351 24.21 -18.64 -0.51
CA GLY A 351 25.34 -17.70 -0.52
C GLY A 351 26.69 -18.41 -0.49
N THR A 352 26.87 -19.38 0.41
CA THR A 352 28.11 -20.17 0.50
C THR A 352 28.38 -20.95 -0.78
N ALA A 353 27.35 -21.57 -1.38
CA ALA A 353 27.50 -22.33 -2.62
C ALA A 353 27.89 -21.42 -3.82
N VAL A 354 27.33 -20.20 -3.90
CA VAL A 354 27.69 -19.23 -4.95
C VAL A 354 29.12 -18.74 -4.78
N TRP A 355 29.56 -18.51 -3.53
CA TRP A 355 30.93 -18.11 -3.24
C TRP A 355 31.94 -19.23 -3.58
N GLU A 356 31.66 -20.47 -3.20
CA GLU A 356 32.46 -21.64 -3.57
C GLU A 356 32.53 -21.84 -5.09
N ALA A 357 31.42 -21.64 -5.80
CA ALA A 357 31.39 -21.75 -7.27
C ALA A 357 32.22 -20.65 -7.95
N THR A 358 32.20 -19.43 -7.41
CA THR A 358 32.95 -18.29 -7.94
C THR A 358 34.45 -18.45 -7.71
N THR A 359 34.87 -18.88 -6.51
CA THR A 359 36.28 -19.10 -6.16
C THR A 359 36.89 -20.32 -6.86
N ALA A 360 36.10 -21.35 -7.14
CA ALA A 360 36.57 -22.59 -7.74
C ALA A 360 36.61 -22.61 -9.29
N THR A 361 36.48 -21.45 -9.94
CA THR A 361 36.53 -21.28 -11.41
C THR A 361 37.85 -21.72 -12.08
N HIS A 362 38.76 -22.39 -11.37
CA HIS A 362 39.93 -23.03 -11.98
C HIS A 362 39.76 -24.51 -12.38
N LYS A 363 38.68 -25.21 -11.99
CA LYS A 363 38.28 -26.56 -12.51
C LYS A 363 37.12 -27.12 -11.66
N ILE A 364 35.86 -27.00 -12.05
CA ILE A 364 34.76 -27.80 -11.45
C ILE A 364 33.81 -28.39 -12.52
N PRO A 365 33.34 -29.65 -12.32
CA PRO A 365 32.49 -30.39 -13.25
C PRO A 365 30.99 -30.03 -13.11
N SER A 366 30.27 -30.24 -14.21
CA SER A 366 28.95 -29.70 -14.56
C SER A 366 27.71 -30.23 -13.78
N SER A 367 27.86 -31.00 -12.70
CA SER A 367 26.74 -31.80 -12.15
C SER A 367 26.09 -31.29 -10.85
N SER A 368 26.62 -30.25 -10.21
CA SER A 368 26.06 -29.62 -9.00
C SER A 368 25.33 -28.29 -9.26
N LEU A 369 24.67 -28.18 -10.42
CA LEU A 369 23.93 -27.00 -10.92
C LEU A 369 22.57 -26.75 -10.22
N LEU A 370 22.45 -26.98 -8.91
CA LEU A 370 21.28 -26.55 -8.14
C LEU A 370 21.38 -25.11 -7.65
N PHE A 371 22.58 -24.54 -7.62
CA PHE A 371 22.86 -23.20 -7.10
C PHE A 371 23.31 -22.28 -8.22
N SER A 372 22.34 -21.69 -8.91
CA SER A 372 22.62 -20.71 -9.95
C SER A 372 22.62 -19.30 -9.34
N PRO A 373 23.59 -18.42 -9.66
CA PRO A 373 23.57 -17.03 -9.22
C PRO A 373 22.27 -16.30 -9.63
N TYR A 374 21.63 -16.74 -10.72
CA TYR A 374 20.31 -16.30 -11.16
C TYR A 374 19.21 -16.57 -10.11
N HIS A 375 19.27 -17.69 -9.40
CA HIS A 375 18.26 -18.03 -8.40
C HIS A 375 18.30 -17.07 -7.22
N LEU A 376 19.49 -16.76 -6.71
CA LEU A 376 19.68 -15.78 -5.63
C LEU A 376 19.26 -14.38 -6.06
N ARG A 377 19.66 -13.95 -7.27
CA ARG A 377 19.24 -12.67 -7.85
C ARG A 377 17.71 -12.54 -7.91
N ASN A 378 17.03 -13.60 -8.33
CA ASN A 378 15.58 -13.67 -8.44
C ASN A 378 14.88 -13.66 -7.06
N LEU A 379 15.49 -14.26 -6.02
CA LEU A 379 15.02 -14.14 -4.64
C LEU A 379 15.09 -12.70 -4.13
N PHE A 380 16.23 -12.02 -4.33
CA PHE A 380 16.38 -10.62 -3.94
C PHE A 380 15.42 -9.70 -4.69
N PHE A 381 15.19 -9.96 -5.97
CA PHE A 381 14.19 -9.24 -6.75
C PHE A 381 12.81 -9.29 -6.07
N LEU A 382 12.31 -10.48 -5.74
CA LEU A 382 11.00 -10.65 -5.10
C LEU A 382 10.95 -10.01 -3.70
N ILE A 383 12.02 -10.11 -2.92
CA ILE A 383 12.11 -9.46 -1.61
C ILE A 383 12.03 -7.94 -1.77
N ILE A 384 12.85 -7.35 -2.64
CA ILE A 384 12.89 -5.89 -2.84
C ILE A 384 11.53 -5.40 -3.34
N VAL A 385 10.94 -6.05 -4.35
CA VAL A 385 9.61 -5.69 -4.86
C VAL A 385 8.55 -5.84 -3.77
N GLY A 386 8.51 -6.98 -3.07
CA GLY A 386 7.56 -7.25 -2.00
C GLY A 386 7.65 -6.24 -0.86
N LEU A 387 8.86 -5.81 -0.49
CA LEU A 387 9.09 -4.77 0.51
C LEU A 387 8.66 -3.38 0.03
N VAL A 388 8.90 -3.03 -1.24
CA VAL A 388 8.65 -1.68 -1.77
C VAL A 388 7.19 -1.43 -2.18
N ILE A 389 6.48 -2.45 -2.66
CA ILE A 389 5.21 -2.29 -3.38
C ILE A 389 4.04 -1.77 -2.51
N ASP A 390 4.14 -1.81 -1.19
CA ASP A 390 3.14 -1.18 -0.29
C ASP A 390 3.40 0.33 -0.06
N GLY A 391 4.49 0.86 -0.60
CA GLY A 391 4.88 2.26 -0.48
C GLY A 391 5.32 2.69 0.93
N SER A 392 5.57 1.75 1.85
CA SER A 392 6.07 2.03 3.19
C SER A 392 7.18 1.06 3.59
N LEU A 393 8.28 1.60 4.09
CA LEU A 393 9.36 0.78 4.65
C LEU A 393 9.54 1.12 6.12
N ASP A 394 9.76 0.09 6.93
CA ASP A 394 9.93 0.16 8.37
C ASP A 394 11.21 -0.51 8.87
N TRP A 395 11.45 -0.38 10.18
CA TRP A 395 12.65 -0.93 10.79
C TRP A 395 12.67 -2.46 10.78
N GLY A 396 11.51 -3.11 10.87
CA GLY A 396 11.40 -4.56 10.77
C GLY A 396 11.80 -5.03 9.38
N GLU A 397 11.32 -4.35 8.35
CA GLU A 397 11.64 -4.59 6.93
C GLU A 397 13.12 -4.34 6.63
N ARG A 398 13.68 -3.25 7.15
CA ARG A 398 15.13 -3.00 7.08
C ARG A 398 15.91 -4.13 7.71
N ARG A 399 15.57 -4.48 8.96
CA ARG A 399 16.28 -5.54 9.70
C ARG A 399 16.18 -6.89 8.98
N PHE A 400 15.02 -7.21 8.40
CA PHE A 400 14.83 -8.41 7.60
C PHE A 400 15.72 -8.39 6.36
N TYR A 401 15.70 -7.32 5.56
CA TYR A 401 16.54 -7.16 4.37
C TYR A 401 18.03 -7.32 4.70
N VAL A 402 18.52 -6.63 5.74
CA VAL A 402 19.92 -6.69 6.17
C VAL A 402 20.32 -8.11 6.56
N ARG A 403 19.49 -8.82 7.34
CA ARG A 403 19.77 -10.22 7.72
C ARG A 403 19.81 -11.15 6.50
N VAL A 404 19.00 -10.89 5.49
CA VAL A 404 19.01 -11.67 4.25
C VAL A 404 20.29 -11.40 3.44
N CYS A 405 20.70 -10.13 3.30
CA CYS A 405 21.98 -9.74 2.70
C CYS A 405 23.16 -10.42 3.40
N GLU A 406 23.24 -10.30 4.72
CA GLU A 406 24.30 -10.90 5.54
C GLU A 406 24.32 -12.43 5.41
N ALA A 407 23.16 -13.08 5.41
CA ALA A 407 23.08 -14.52 5.22
C ALA A 407 23.57 -14.92 3.84
N ALA A 408 23.17 -14.21 2.79
CA ALA A 408 23.50 -14.53 1.40
C ALA A 408 24.92 -14.12 0.96
N GLY A 409 25.66 -13.36 1.77
CA GLY A 409 26.94 -12.79 1.36
C GLY A 409 26.79 -11.71 0.28
N VAL A 410 25.68 -10.97 0.28
CA VAL A 410 25.37 -9.91 -0.69
C VAL A 410 25.52 -8.54 -0.03
N GLN A 411 26.05 -7.56 -0.76
CA GLN A 411 26.23 -6.21 -0.23
C GLN A 411 24.88 -5.55 0.12
N ASN A 412 24.85 -4.84 1.26
CA ASN A 412 23.65 -4.19 1.75
C ASN A 412 23.45 -2.80 1.13
N HIS A 413 22.67 -2.71 0.05
CA HIS A 413 22.30 -1.45 -0.60
C HIS A 413 20.95 -0.88 -0.13
N TRP A 414 20.70 -0.80 1.17
CA TRP A 414 19.43 -0.29 1.72
C TRP A 414 19.04 1.11 1.21
N SER A 415 20.01 2.00 0.98
CA SER A 415 19.77 3.33 0.42
C SER A 415 19.17 3.28 -0.99
N GLY A 416 19.55 2.28 -1.79
CA GLY A 416 18.97 2.01 -3.10
C GLY A 416 17.53 1.50 -3.01
N VAL A 417 17.24 0.61 -2.06
CA VAL A 417 15.86 0.16 -1.77
C VAL A 417 14.97 1.34 -1.36
N LEU A 418 15.49 2.29 -0.56
CA LEU A 418 14.76 3.52 -0.21
C LEU A 418 14.49 4.41 -1.44
N LYS A 419 15.47 4.56 -2.35
CA LYS A 419 15.31 5.31 -3.61
C LYS A 419 14.27 4.66 -4.51
N LEU A 420 14.25 3.33 -4.62
CA LEU A 420 13.22 2.58 -5.35
C LEU A 420 11.83 2.82 -4.75
N LYS A 421 11.70 2.75 -3.42
CA LYS A 421 10.44 3.07 -2.72
C LYS A 421 9.99 4.49 -2.99
N GLU A 422 10.90 5.46 -3.00
CA GLU A 422 10.54 6.83 -3.34
C GLU A 422 10.13 6.97 -4.80
N ALA A 423 10.83 6.33 -5.74
CA ALA A 423 10.43 6.30 -7.15
C ALA A 423 9.02 5.73 -7.32
N PHE A 424 8.74 4.58 -6.70
CA PHE A 424 7.43 3.93 -6.72
C PHE A 424 6.33 4.82 -6.13
N VAL A 425 6.53 5.38 -4.93
CA VAL A 425 5.54 6.26 -4.28
C VAL A 425 5.25 7.52 -5.10
N HIS A 426 6.22 8.03 -5.85
CA HIS A 426 6.05 9.16 -6.77
C HIS A 426 5.45 8.75 -8.13
N GLY A 427 5.15 7.47 -8.33
CA GLY A 427 4.54 6.91 -9.54
C GLY A 427 5.50 6.79 -10.71
N ARG A 428 6.82 6.77 -10.47
CA ARG A 428 7.81 6.48 -11.50
C ARG A 428 7.88 4.98 -11.85
N GLY A 429 7.13 4.15 -11.12
CA GLY A 429 7.14 2.71 -11.27
C GLY A 429 8.28 2.04 -10.50
N LEU A 430 8.49 0.76 -10.78
CA LEU A 430 9.65 -0.01 -10.36
C LEU A 430 10.54 -0.21 -11.58
N ASP A 431 11.83 0.06 -11.43
CA ASP A 431 12.82 -0.19 -12.47
C ASP A 431 13.53 -1.51 -12.15
N VAL A 432 13.37 -2.48 -13.04
CA VAL A 432 13.90 -3.85 -12.88
C VAL A 432 15.42 -3.85 -12.93
N GLU A 433 16.02 -3.04 -13.79
CA GLU A 433 17.48 -2.92 -13.89
C GLU A 433 18.05 -2.33 -12.61
N ALA A 434 17.41 -1.28 -12.08
CA ALA A 434 17.78 -0.72 -10.79
C ALA A 434 17.64 -1.72 -9.64
N ILE A 435 16.65 -2.63 -9.68
CA ILE A 435 16.53 -3.69 -8.66
C ILE A 435 17.69 -4.68 -8.78
N PHE A 436 18.02 -5.13 -9.98
CA PHE A 436 19.14 -6.06 -10.18
C PHE A 436 20.50 -5.44 -9.86
N ALA A 437 20.68 -4.15 -10.12
CA ALA A 437 21.89 -3.41 -9.77
C ALA A 437 22.14 -3.34 -8.25
N LEU A 438 21.12 -3.59 -7.42
CA LEU A 438 21.26 -3.68 -5.95
C LEU A 438 21.72 -5.06 -5.48
N VAL A 439 21.83 -6.05 -6.36
CA VAL A 439 22.30 -7.38 -6.01
C VAL A 439 23.74 -7.51 -6.49
N GLN A 440 24.67 -6.98 -5.70
CA GLN A 440 26.11 -7.08 -5.95
C GLN A 440 26.75 -8.05 -4.96
N PHE A 441 27.54 -8.99 -5.50
CA PHE A 441 28.32 -9.92 -4.71
C PHE A 441 29.61 -9.25 -4.27
N ASP A 442 30.03 -9.53 -3.05
CA ASP A 442 31.25 -8.95 -2.50
C ASP A 442 32.47 -9.69 -3.09
N GLU A 443 33.06 -9.15 -4.15
CA GLU A 443 34.28 -9.73 -4.76
C GLU A 443 35.52 -9.50 -3.88
N ASP A 444 35.49 -8.52 -2.95
CA ASP A 444 36.66 -8.02 -2.22
C ASP A 444 36.47 -7.96 -0.67
N ALA A 445 35.58 -8.78 -0.11
CA ALA A 445 35.21 -8.75 1.32
C ALA A 445 36.39 -8.86 2.31
N GLU A 446 37.56 -9.34 1.88
CA GLU A 446 38.74 -9.47 2.72
C GLU A 446 39.54 -8.15 2.89
N ALA A 447 39.30 -7.10 2.09
CA ALA A 447 40.14 -5.89 2.10
C ALA A 447 39.56 -4.66 2.81
N HIS A 448 38.26 -4.63 3.15
CA HIS A 448 37.57 -3.38 3.54
C HIS A 448 36.89 -3.40 4.93
N SER A 449 37.39 -4.17 5.89
CA SER A 449 36.84 -4.26 7.25
C SER A 449 36.96 -2.98 8.13
N ASN A 450 37.42 -1.85 7.57
CA ASN A 450 37.69 -0.60 8.32
C ASN A 450 36.82 0.61 7.92
N THR A 451 35.74 0.47 7.14
CA THR A 451 34.82 1.60 6.90
C THR A 451 33.65 1.60 7.88
N GLU A 452 33.74 2.48 8.89
CA GLU A 452 32.81 2.68 10.02
C GLU A 452 31.41 3.23 9.64
N ASP A 453 31.04 3.28 8.36
CA ASP A 453 29.84 4.00 7.90
C ASP A 453 28.51 3.22 8.02
N SER A 454 28.50 1.97 8.47
CA SER A 454 27.32 1.09 8.36
C SER A 454 26.35 1.11 9.57
N SER A 455 26.74 1.61 10.74
CA SER A 455 25.92 1.43 11.96
C SER A 455 25.03 2.62 12.34
N SER A 456 25.35 3.84 11.92
CA SER A 456 24.56 5.01 12.31
C SER A 456 23.46 5.29 11.29
N VAL A 457 22.23 4.90 11.64
CA VAL A 457 21.05 5.29 10.89
C VAL A 457 20.89 6.81 11.01
N PRO A 458 20.83 7.56 9.89
CA PRO A 458 20.61 9.00 9.94
C PRO A 458 19.38 9.30 10.79
N TRP A 459 19.49 10.18 11.78
CA TRP A 459 18.44 10.42 12.79
C TRP A 459 17.07 10.76 12.17
N ARG A 460 17.10 11.39 10.99
CA ARG A 460 15.93 11.71 10.17
C ARG A 460 15.13 10.45 9.75
N GLU A 461 15.81 9.35 9.45
CA GLU A 461 15.17 8.07 9.13
C GLU A 461 14.52 7.47 10.37
N SER A 462 15.22 7.46 11.50
CA SER A 462 14.70 6.98 12.80
C SER A 462 13.39 7.67 13.20
N LEU A 463 13.29 8.99 13.00
CA LEU A 463 12.05 9.74 13.22
C LEU A 463 10.93 9.34 12.26
N SER A 464 11.23 9.13 10.98
CA SER A 464 10.24 8.69 10.00
C SER A 464 9.69 7.30 10.33
N TYR A 465 10.56 6.40 10.83
CA TYR A 465 10.17 5.06 11.28
C TYR A 465 9.29 5.09 12.52
N LEU A 466 9.67 5.90 13.53
CA LEU A 466 8.86 6.09 14.72
C LEU A 466 7.49 6.68 14.37
N GLY A 467 7.46 7.68 13.49
CA GLY A 467 6.25 8.28 12.95
C GLY A 467 5.34 7.26 12.28
N ASN A 468 5.85 6.47 11.33
CA ASN A 468 5.08 5.44 10.63
C ASN A 468 4.56 4.34 11.57
N ARG A 469 5.35 3.96 12.59
CA ARG A 469 4.95 2.96 13.58
C ARG A 469 3.87 3.46 14.52
N ILE A 470 4.03 4.66 15.09
CA ILE A 470 2.98 5.31 15.89
C ILE A 470 1.72 5.48 15.04
N ALA A 471 1.87 5.92 13.81
CA ALA A 471 0.77 6.14 12.90
C ALA A 471 0.03 4.85 12.50
N ARG A 472 0.71 3.68 12.48
CA ARG A 472 0.10 2.35 12.32
C ARG A 472 -0.60 1.85 13.58
N LEU A 473 0.00 2.11 14.75
CA LEU A 473 -0.61 1.78 16.05
C LEU A 473 -1.87 2.60 16.31
N LEU A 474 -1.90 3.87 15.88
CA LEU A 474 -3.06 4.75 16.02
C LEU A 474 -4.16 4.49 14.98
N SER A 475 -3.84 3.83 13.86
CA SER A 475 -4.84 3.42 12.85
C SER A 475 -5.43 2.03 13.11
N CYS A 476 -4.90 1.29 14.09
CA CYS A 476 -5.54 0.08 14.65
C CYS A 476 -6.47 0.49 15.79
#